data_AF-G1MZ18-F1
#
_entry.id   AF-G1MZ18-F1
#
_cell.length_a   1.000
_cell.length_b   1.000
_cell.length_c   1.000
_cell.angle_alpha   90.00
_cell.angle_beta   90.00
_cell.angle_gamma   90.00
#
_symmetry.space_group_name_H-M   'P 1'
#
loop_
_entity.id
_entity.type
_entity.pdbx_description
1 polymer ?
#
loop_
_entity_poly.entity_id
_entity_poly.type
_entity_poly.pdbx_seq_one_letter_code
_entity_poly.pdbx_strand_id
1 'polypeptide(L)'
;MSVKSRIPLILLACGSFNPITNMHMRLFELARDHLHQTGRYQVIEGIMSPVNDDYRKKGLVSARHRIAMAKLALETSDWIRVDPWETEQESWTETVKVLRHHYNELQSKKEFMKNKQPTERSTENFLSSQCSDVNVAVRKIANLLKPDKEIFQNGDHMIIKTLSTFRNYIMEFDVGKEFEEDLAGVDDRKCMTTVSWDGDKLLCVQKGEKEDRGWTQWIEGDEMHLEIRVCGVKCKQVFKKVQ
;
A
#
# COMPACT_ATOMS: atom_id res chain seq x y z
N MET A 1 -25.94 14.19 7.16
CA MET A 1 -24.98 15.25 6.75
C MET A 1 -24.41 14.87 5.40
N SER A 2 -24.44 15.75 4.41
CA SER A 2 -23.90 15.48 3.06
C SER A 2 -22.38 15.32 3.16
N VAL A 3 -21.86 14.15 2.76
CA VAL A 3 -20.41 13.91 2.68
C VAL A 3 -19.87 14.87 1.62
N LYS A 4 -19.13 15.90 2.04
CA LYS A 4 -18.46 16.80 1.09
C LYS A 4 -17.46 15.97 0.29
N SER A 5 -17.67 15.88 -1.02
CA SER A 5 -16.72 15.30 -1.97
C SER A 5 -15.35 15.97 -1.80
N ARG A 6 -14.29 15.18 -1.57
CA ARG A 6 -12.92 15.67 -1.52
C ARG A 6 -12.45 16.06 -2.93
N ILE A 7 -11.54 17.02 -3.01
CA ILE A 7 -10.94 17.46 -4.27
C ILE A 7 -9.83 16.47 -4.66
N PRO A 8 -9.91 15.79 -5.82
CA PRO A 8 -8.87 14.87 -6.26
C PRO A 8 -7.60 15.64 -6.64
N LEU A 9 -6.44 15.17 -6.18
CA LEU A 9 -5.13 15.78 -6.43
C LEU A 9 -4.12 14.77 -6.96
N ILE A 10 -3.21 15.26 -7.80
CA ILE A 10 -2.04 14.50 -8.25
C ILE A 10 -0.79 15.28 -7.82
N LEU A 11 0.16 14.57 -7.23
CA LEU A 11 1.44 15.13 -6.82
C LEU A 11 2.46 14.90 -7.93
N LEU A 12 3.22 15.92 -8.29
CA LEU A 12 4.30 15.83 -9.26
C LEU A 12 5.61 16.27 -8.61
N ALA A 13 6.64 15.42 -8.68
CA ALA A 13 8.00 15.79 -8.31
C ALA A 13 8.90 15.68 -9.54
N CYS A 14 9.40 16.83 -10.01
CA CYS A 14 10.43 16.91 -11.04
C CYS A 14 11.81 16.98 -10.37
N GLY A 15 12.78 16.22 -10.87
CA GLY A 15 14.11 16.24 -10.25
C GLY A 15 15.13 15.34 -10.93
N SER A 16 16.40 15.48 -10.54
CA SER A 16 17.45 14.63 -11.10
C SER A 16 17.31 13.17 -10.67
N PHE A 17 16.96 12.89 -9.40
CA PHE A 17 16.96 11.53 -8.83
C PHE A 17 18.28 10.79 -9.07
N ASN A 18 19.39 11.43 -8.68
CA ASN A 18 20.75 11.05 -9.06
C ASN A 18 21.68 10.81 -7.85
N PRO A 19 21.60 9.63 -7.19
CA PRO A 19 20.59 8.59 -7.35
C PRO A 19 19.29 8.92 -6.58
N ILE A 20 18.25 8.15 -6.82
CA ILE A 20 17.05 8.19 -5.98
C ILE A 20 17.39 7.77 -4.54
N THR A 21 16.67 8.32 -3.56
CA THR A 21 16.84 8.03 -2.13
C THR A 21 15.49 7.86 -1.46
N ASN A 22 15.48 7.25 -0.27
CA ASN A 22 14.27 7.08 0.54
C ASN A 22 13.59 8.42 0.87
N MET A 23 14.33 9.53 0.94
CA MET A 23 13.76 10.85 1.18
C MET A 23 12.90 11.35 0.02
N HIS A 24 13.21 10.99 -1.22
CA HIS A 24 12.38 11.34 -2.37
C HIS A 24 11.02 10.66 -2.31
N MET A 25 10.97 9.40 -1.87
CA MET A 25 9.72 8.67 -1.67
C MET A 25 8.97 9.19 -0.45
N ARG A 26 9.69 9.48 0.64
CA ARG A 26 9.10 10.05 1.86
C ARG A 26 8.45 11.41 1.61
N LEU A 27 8.97 12.21 0.68
CA LEU A 27 8.37 13.49 0.27
C LEU A 27 6.92 13.30 -0.22
N PHE A 28 6.68 12.30 -1.06
CA PHE A 28 5.33 11.99 -1.56
C PHE A 28 4.40 11.56 -0.43
N GLU A 29 4.85 10.65 0.43
CA GLU A 29 4.06 10.16 1.57
C GLU A 29 3.67 11.29 2.52
N LEU A 30 4.63 12.13 2.93
CA LEU A 30 4.37 13.26 3.81
C LEU A 30 3.39 14.27 3.20
N ALA A 31 3.52 14.56 1.91
CA ALA A 31 2.61 15.46 1.21
C ALA A 31 1.20 14.88 1.12
N ARG A 32 1.08 13.58 0.82
CA ARG A 32 -0.21 12.88 0.78
C ARG A 32 -0.90 12.88 2.13
N ASP A 33 -0.20 12.48 3.18
CA ASP A 33 -0.73 12.42 4.54
C ASP A 33 -1.24 13.80 4.97
N HIS A 34 -0.43 14.85 4.77
CA HIS A 34 -0.83 16.22 5.10
C HIS A 34 -2.09 16.65 4.35
N LEU A 35 -2.15 16.41 3.03
CA LEU A 35 -3.30 16.80 2.20
C LEU A 35 -4.58 16.05 2.58
N HIS A 36 -4.48 14.75 2.89
CA HIS A 36 -5.60 13.94 3.35
C HIS A 36 -6.09 14.38 4.75
N GLN A 37 -5.18 14.70 5.67
CA GLN A 37 -5.52 15.20 7.01
C GLN A 37 -6.31 16.52 6.99
N THR A 38 -6.15 17.34 5.95
CA THR A 38 -6.98 18.55 5.80
C THR A 38 -8.47 18.27 5.61
N GLY A 39 -8.84 17.03 5.27
CA GLY A 39 -10.20 16.63 4.93
C GLY A 39 -10.73 17.21 3.61
N ARG A 40 -9.96 18.09 2.94
CA ARG A 40 -10.35 18.78 1.71
C ARG A 40 -9.92 18.04 0.45
N TYR A 41 -8.80 17.33 0.51
CA TYR A 41 -8.16 16.75 -0.66
C TYR A 41 -8.06 15.23 -0.58
N GLN A 42 -8.06 14.61 -1.75
CA GLN A 42 -7.76 13.20 -1.94
C GLN A 42 -6.68 13.07 -3.00
N VAL A 43 -5.44 12.85 -2.58
CA VAL A 43 -4.36 12.48 -3.50
C VAL A 43 -4.68 11.13 -4.12
N ILE A 44 -4.74 11.08 -5.45
CA ILE A 44 -5.07 9.89 -6.25
C ILE A 44 -3.84 9.27 -6.93
N GLU A 45 -2.79 10.06 -7.16
CA GLU A 45 -1.57 9.63 -7.86
C GLU A 45 -0.39 10.55 -7.49
N GLY A 46 0.81 9.99 -7.53
CA GLY A 46 2.09 10.66 -7.49
C GLY A 46 2.88 10.38 -8.77
N ILE A 47 3.56 11.38 -9.29
CA ILE A 47 4.35 11.27 -10.51
C ILE A 47 5.77 11.72 -10.19
N MET A 48 6.71 10.80 -10.28
CA MET A 48 8.14 11.09 -10.23
C MET A 48 8.63 11.28 -11.67
N SER A 49 9.06 12.49 -12.01
CA SER A 49 9.44 12.88 -13.36
C SER A 49 10.95 13.19 -13.41
N PRO A 50 11.81 12.23 -13.82
CA PRO A 50 13.24 12.45 -13.89
C PRO A 50 13.61 13.46 -14.99
N VAL A 51 14.53 14.35 -14.64
CA VAL A 51 15.02 15.38 -15.56
C VAL A 51 15.75 14.78 -16.76
N ASN A 52 15.74 15.44 -17.91
CA ASN A 52 16.54 15.06 -19.09
C ASN A 52 18.07 15.09 -18.81
N ASP A 53 18.86 14.29 -19.54
CA ASP A 53 20.32 14.27 -19.42
C ASP A 53 20.98 15.60 -19.85
N ASP A 54 20.33 16.34 -20.76
CA ASP A 54 20.76 17.69 -21.18
C ASP A 54 20.56 18.77 -20.12
N TYR A 55 20.04 18.43 -18.93
CA TYR A 55 20.07 19.32 -17.77
C TYR A 55 21.51 19.67 -17.34
N ARG A 56 22.50 18.86 -17.75
CA ARG A 56 23.94 19.13 -17.59
C ARG A 56 24.40 19.38 -16.15
N LYS A 57 23.68 18.84 -15.17
CA LYS A 57 24.16 18.79 -13.78
C LYS A 57 25.46 17.98 -13.71
N LYS A 58 26.48 18.51 -13.03
CA LYS A 58 27.76 17.80 -12.84
C LYS A 58 27.52 16.43 -12.18
N GLY A 59 28.04 15.37 -12.80
CA GLY A 59 27.90 14.00 -12.29
C GLY A 59 26.51 13.39 -12.47
N LEU A 60 25.69 13.93 -13.38
CA LEU A 60 24.39 13.35 -13.71
C LEU A 60 24.58 11.98 -14.39
N VAL A 61 24.11 10.93 -13.72
CA VAL A 61 24.02 9.58 -14.29
C VAL A 61 22.96 9.59 -15.40
N SER A 62 23.12 8.77 -16.44
CA SER A 62 22.19 8.77 -17.57
C SER A 62 20.74 8.47 -17.16
N ALA A 63 19.79 9.04 -17.89
CA ALA A 63 18.35 8.93 -17.66
C ALA A 63 17.93 7.47 -17.59
N ARG A 64 18.47 6.61 -18.47
CA ARG A 64 18.23 5.17 -18.47
C ARG A 64 18.45 4.53 -17.10
N HIS A 65 19.57 4.85 -16.45
CA HIS A 65 19.90 4.30 -15.13
C HIS A 65 19.07 4.95 -14.03
N ARG A 66 18.83 6.26 -14.10
CA ARG A 66 18.01 6.97 -13.10
C ARG A 66 16.56 6.49 -13.11
N ILE A 67 15.98 6.28 -14.29
CA ILE A 67 14.64 5.70 -14.46
C ILE A 67 14.60 4.27 -13.93
N ALA A 68 15.59 3.43 -14.25
CA ALA A 68 15.64 2.06 -13.75
C ALA A 68 15.71 2.02 -12.22
N MET A 69 16.59 2.82 -11.61
CA MET A 69 16.69 2.94 -10.15
C MET A 69 15.39 3.48 -9.54
N ALA A 70 14.76 4.49 -10.15
CA ALA A 70 13.52 5.05 -9.66
C ALA A 70 12.36 4.05 -9.74
N LYS A 71 12.28 3.25 -10.82
CA LYS A 71 11.27 2.19 -10.98
C LYS A 71 11.44 1.09 -9.93
N LEU A 72 12.68 0.66 -9.66
CA LEU A 72 12.97 -0.32 -8.61
C LEU A 72 12.67 0.23 -7.21
N ALA A 73 13.06 1.48 -6.94
CA ALA A 73 12.77 2.13 -5.67
C ALA A 73 11.25 2.31 -5.43
N LEU A 74 10.48 2.55 -6.49
CA LEU A 74 9.02 2.68 -6.44
C LEU A 74 8.29 1.35 -6.69
N GLU A 75 8.97 0.21 -6.75
CA GLU A 75 8.35 -1.09 -7.03
C GLU A 75 7.26 -1.44 -6.01
N THR A 76 7.45 -1.03 -4.75
CA THR A 76 6.46 -1.21 -3.69
C THR A 76 5.43 -0.08 -3.59
N SER A 77 5.52 0.97 -4.41
CA SER A 77 4.52 2.04 -4.44
C SER A 77 3.42 1.70 -5.43
N ASP A 78 2.17 1.84 -5.02
CA ASP A 78 1.00 1.58 -5.86
C ASP A 78 0.38 2.86 -6.45
N TRP A 79 0.80 4.01 -5.93
CA TRP A 79 0.21 5.31 -6.20
C TRP A 79 1.22 6.28 -6.78
N ILE A 80 2.53 6.03 -6.65
CA ILE A 80 3.59 6.82 -7.27
C ILE A 80 4.15 6.06 -8.46
N ARG A 81 4.12 6.66 -9.64
CA ARG A 81 4.76 6.11 -10.84
C ARG A 81 5.96 6.95 -11.27
N VAL A 82 6.91 6.32 -11.95
CA VAL A 82 7.93 7.04 -12.72
C VAL A 82 7.36 7.39 -14.09
N ASP A 83 7.48 8.65 -14.48
CA ASP A 83 7.17 9.11 -15.83
C ASP A 83 8.44 9.55 -16.56
N PRO A 84 8.83 8.87 -17.65
CA PRO A 84 10.05 9.17 -18.38
C PRO A 84 9.90 10.29 -19.43
N TRP A 85 8.72 10.91 -19.59
CA TRP A 85 8.42 11.79 -20.72
C TRP A 85 9.46 12.91 -20.92
N GLU A 86 9.91 13.57 -19.85
CA GLU A 86 10.93 14.63 -19.96
C GLU A 86 12.27 14.10 -20.49
N THR A 87 12.64 12.89 -20.11
CA THR A 87 13.90 12.24 -20.54
C THR A 87 13.86 11.78 -22.00
N GLU A 88 12.67 11.61 -22.55
CA GLU A 88 12.44 11.22 -23.94
C GLU A 88 12.43 12.44 -24.88
N GLN A 89 12.47 13.66 -24.34
CA GLN A 89 12.59 14.88 -25.14
C GLN A 89 14.01 15.05 -25.68
N GLU A 90 14.14 15.76 -26.80
CA GLU A 90 15.44 16.01 -27.45
C GLU A 90 16.43 16.76 -26.55
N SER A 91 15.94 17.56 -25.61
CA SER A 91 16.77 18.33 -24.68
C SER A 91 16.04 18.64 -23.37
N TRP A 92 16.75 19.23 -22.42
CA TRP A 92 16.17 19.68 -21.15
C TRP A 92 14.92 20.55 -21.37
N THR A 93 13.90 20.22 -20.59
CA THR A 93 12.57 20.83 -20.72
C THR A 93 12.20 21.53 -19.41
N GLU A 94 11.65 22.73 -19.53
CA GLU A 94 11.19 23.52 -18.39
C GLU A 94 10.07 22.80 -17.63
N THR A 95 10.07 22.88 -16.30
CA THR A 95 9.05 22.25 -15.43
C THR A 95 7.62 22.62 -15.82
N VAL A 96 7.38 23.84 -16.34
CA VAL A 96 6.06 24.27 -16.81
C VAL A 96 5.54 23.44 -17.99
N LYS A 97 6.43 22.95 -18.86
CA LYS A 97 6.08 22.08 -19.99
C LYS A 97 5.79 20.66 -19.51
N VAL A 98 6.54 20.16 -18.53
CA VAL A 98 6.25 18.88 -17.85
C VAL A 98 4.88 18.91 -17.15
N LEU A 99 4.59 19.98 -16.41
CA LEU A 99 3.28 20.21 -15.79
C LEU A 99 2.15 20.22 -16.83
N ARG A 100 2.36 20.92 -17.96
CA ARG A 100 1.36 20.99 -19.05
C ARG A 100 1.14 19.64 -19.70
N HIS A 101 2.20 18.84 -19.91
CA HIS A 101 2.10 17.48 -20.43
C HIS A 101 1.19 16.63 -19.53
N HIS A 102 1.49 16.55 -18.23
CA HIS A 102 0.67 15.75 -17.31
C HIS A 102 -0.76 16.30 -17.16
N TYR A 103 -0.95 17.62 -17.19
CA TYR A 103 -2.29 18.20 -17.21
C TYR A 103 -3.10 17.73 -18.43
N ASN A 104 -2.51 17.78 -19.62
CA ASN A 104 -3.16 17.35 -20.86
C ASN A 104 -3.47 15.84 -20.85
N GLU A 105 -2.52 15.01 -20.39
CA GLU A 105 -2.72 13.57 -20.24
C GLU A 105 -3.93 13.25 -19.36
N LEU A 106 -4.10 14.00 -18.26
CA LEU A 106 -5.24 13.86 -17.35
C LEU A 106 -6.56 14.27 -17.98
N GLN A 107 -6.58 15.33 -18.80
CA GLN A 107 -7.80 15.73 -19.51
C GLN A 107 -8.21 14.66 -20.52
N SER A 108 -7.26 14.13 -21.30
CA SER A 108 -7.53 13.07 -22.28
C SER A 108 -8.07 11.79 -21.61
N LYS A 109 -7.52 11.39 -20.46
CA LYS A 109 -8.04 10.25 -19.69
C LYS A 109 -9.48 10.49 -19.20
N LYS A 110 -9.81 11.71 -18.78
CA LYS A 110 -11.17 12.08 -18.36
C LYS A 110 -12.16 12.05 -19.52
N GLU A 111 -11.77 12.54 -20.69
CA GLU A 111 -12.60 12.51 -21.90
C GLU A 111 -12.85 11.07 -22.38
N PHE A 112 -11.80 10.24 -22.39
CA PHE A 112 -11.93 8.81 -22.73
C PHE A 112 -12.90 8.07 -21.78
N MET A 113 -12.83 8.35 -20.48
CA MET A 113 -13.72 7.76 -19.48
C MET A 113 -15.17 8.25 -19.60
N LYS A 114 -15.40 9.50 -20.03
CA LYS A 114 -16.75 10.05 -20.28
C LYS A 114 -17.41 9.48 -21.54
N ASN A 115 -16.61 9.15 -22.55
CA ASN A 115 -17.12 8.63 -23.83
C ASN A 115 -17.48 7.13 -23.79
N LYS A 116 -17.20 6.43 -22.68
CA LYS A 116 -17.77 5.12 -22.38
C LYS A 116 -18.98 5.28 -21.45
N GLN A 117 -20.20 5.41 -22.00
CA GLN A 117 -21.43 5.13 -21.26
C GLN A 117 -21.84 3.65 -21.40
N PRO A 118 -22.57 3.09 -20.41
CA PRO A 118 -22.46 1.69 -20.02
C PRO A 118 -23.38 0.76 -20.81
N THR A 119 -22.81 -0.25 -21.46
CA THR A 119 -23.52 -1.49 -21.75
C THR A 119 -23.28 -2.48 -20.61
N GLU A 120 -24.35 -2.84 -19.92
CA GLU A 120 -24.38 -4.02 -19.07
C GLU A 120 -23.93 -5.25 -19.87
N ARG A 121 -22.86 -5.93 -19.44
CA ARG A 121 -22.90 -7.32 -18.93
C ARG A 121 -21.47 -7.86 -18.71
N SER A 122 -21.26 -8.36 -17.49
CA SER A 122 -20.29 -9.37 -17.03
C SER A 122 -18.86 -9.36 -17.55
N THR A 123 -17.93 -8.97 -16.69
CA THR A 123 -16.72 -9.78 -16.45
C THR A 123 -16.51 -9.86 -14.95
N GLU A 124 -16.48 -11.09 -14.46
CA GLU A 124 -16.23 -11.45 -13.07
C GLU A 124 -14.87 -10.92 -12.63
N ASN A 125 -14.87 -10.04 -11.63
CA ASN A 125 -13.72 -9.84 -10.76
C ASN A 125 -14.24 -9.93 -9.33
N PHE A 126 -14.30 -11.18 -8.84
CA PHE A 126 -14.50 -11.51 -7.45
C PHE A 126 -13.28 -11.05 -6.62
N LEU A 127 -13.24 -9.77 -6.24
CA LEU A 127 -12.66 -9.33 -4.97
C LEU A 127 -13.49 -8.15 -4.46
N SER A 128 -14.36 -8.49 -3.52
CA SER A 128 -15.48 -7.73 -3.00
C SER A 128 -15.10 -6.32 -2.50
N SER A 129 -15.87 -5.37 -3.00
CA SER A 129 -16.08 -3.99 -2.59
C SER A 129 -16.56 -3.78 -1.14
N GLN A 130 -16.40 -4.77 -0.24
CA GLN A 130 -16.94 -4.73 1.13
C GLN A 130 -15.93 -4.40 2.23
N CYS A 131 -14.63 -4.29 1.92
CA CYS A 131 -13.62 -3.84 2.87
C CYS A 131 -13.02 -2.49 2.43
N SER A 132 -13.87 -1.48 2.20
CA SER A 132 -13.52 -0.20 1.55
C SER A 132 -12.44 0.65 2.26
N ASP A 133 -12.06 0.31 3.49
CA ASP A 133 -11.29 1.22 4.34
C ASP A 133 -9.83 0.80 4.59
N VAL A 134 -9.38 -0.30 3.98
CA VAL A 134 -7.95 -0.59 3.83
C VAL A 134 -7.50 0.01 2.49
N ASN A 135 -6.45 0.84 2.51
CA ASN A 135 -5.97 1.51 1.30
C ASN A 135 -5.71 0.48 0.18
N VAL A 136 -6.12 0.80 -1.07
CA VAL A 136 -5.85 -0.03 -2.26
C VAL A 136 -4.35 -0.38 -2.34
N ALA A 137 -3.48 0.52 -1.89
CA ALA A 137 -2.05 0.34 -1.71
C ALA A 137 -1.69 -0.84 -0.83
N VAL A 138 -2.19 -0.83 0.40
CA VAL A 138 -1.91 -1.86 1.40
C VAL A 138 -2.45 -3.20 0.91
N ARG A 139 -3.61 -3.22 0.22
CA ARG A 139 -4.16 -4.46 -0.37
C ARG A 139 -3.29 -5.03 -1.48
N LYS A 140 -2.80 -4.20 -2.41
CA LYS A 140 -1.91 -4.66 -3.50
C LYS A 140 -0.54 -5.08 -2.99
N ILE A 141 0.03 -4.33 -2.06
CA ILE A 141 1.31 -4.66 -1.44
C ILE A 141 1.17 -5.96 -0.63
N ALA A 142 0.13 -6.12 0.20
CA ALA A 142 -0.11 -7.36 0.96
C ALA A 142 -0.23 -8.61 0.06
N ASN A 143 -0.76 -8.46 -1.17
CA ASN A 143 -0.82 -9.56 -2.14
C ASN A 143 0.54 -9.88 -2.82
N LEU A 144 1.48 -8.94 -2.84
CA LEU A 144 2.83 -9.10 -3.39
C LEU A 144 3.86 -9.49 -2.31
N LEU A 145 3.55 -9.22 -1.05
CA LEU A 145 4.39 -9.59 0.08
C LEU A 145 4.30 -11.09 0.34
N LYS A 146 5.47 -11.70 0.58
CA LYS A 146 5.61 -13.02 1.18
C LYS A 146 6.10 -12.80 2.61
N PRO A 147 5.22 -12.46 3.56
CA PRO A 147 5.66 -12.22 4.91
C PRO A 147 6.14 -13.52 5.56
N ASP A 148 7.21 -13.44 6.34
CA ASP A 148 7.65 -14.52 7.21
C ASP A 148 7.01 -14.38 8.60
N LYS A 149 6.96 -15.49 9.33
CA LYS A 149 6.36 -15.57 10.66
C LYS A 149 7.39 -16.11 11.64
N GLU A 150 7.75 -15.29 12.63
CA GLU A 150 8.50 -15.75 13.80
C GLU A 150 7.54 -15.82 14.98
N ILE A 151 7.41 -17.00 15.59
CA ILE A 151 6.49 -17.24 16.70
C ILE A 151 7.28 -17.74 17.88
N PHE A 152 7.15 -17.03 19.00
CA PHE A 152 7.68 -17.43 20.30
C PHE A 152 6.51 -17.71 21.23
N GLN A 153 6.52 -18.89 21.84
CA GLN A 153 5.49 -19.30 22.80
C GLN A 153 6.18 -19.72 24.10
N ASN A 154 5.82 -19.07 25.20
CA ASN A 154 6.26 -19.40 26.55
C ASN A 154 5.04 -19.58 27.46
N GLY A 155 4.54 -20.82 27.53
CA GLY A 155 3.25 -21.10 28.16
C GLY A 155 2.12 -20.38 27.42
N ASP A 156 1.38 -19.55 28.16
CA ASP A 156 0.28 -18.73 27.64
C ASP A 156 0.75 -17.38 27.08
N HIS A 157 2.01 -17.00 27.29
CA HIS A 157 2.57 -15.79 26.72
C HIS A 157 3.07 -16.05 25.30
N MET A 158 2.60 -15.27 24.33
CA MET A 158 2.91 -15.44 22.92
C MET A 158 3.41 -14.15 22.28
N ILE A 159 4.43 -14.27 21.44
CA ILE A 159 4.91 -13.21 20.57
C ILE A 159 4.85 -13.71 19.13
N ILE A 160 4.09 -13.02 18.29
CA ILE A 160 3.97 -13.30 16.86
C ILE A 160 4.52 -12.11 16.09
N LYS A 161 5.63 -12.29 15.38
CA LYS A 161 6.19 -11.30 14.47
C LYS A 161 5.86 -11.69 13.04
N THR A 162 5.19 -10.79 12.34
CA THR A 162 4.97 -10.84 10.91
C THR A 162 6.00 -9.93 10.25
N LEU A 163 6.95 -10.53 9.54
CA LEU A 163 8.09 -9.83 8.95
C LEU A 163 7.89 -9.70 7.45
N SER A 164 8.05 -8.50 6.90
CA SER A 164 8.01 -8.28 5.46
C SER A 164 8.99 -7.19 5.05
N THR A 165 9.34 -7.14 3.77
CA THR A 165 10.22 -6.09 3.22
C THR A 165 9.61 -4.70 3.29
N PHE A 166 8.28 -4.60 3.43
CA PHE A 166 7.57 -3.33 3.45
C PHE A 166 7.30 -2.84 4.88
N ARG A 167 6.70 -3.69 5.71
CA ARG A 167 6.35 -3.35 7.10
C ARG A 167 6.25 -4.60 7.96
N ASN A 168 6.81 -4.50 9.16
CA ASN A 168 6.72 -5.55 10.17
C ASN A 168 5.58 -5.24 11.14
N TYR A 169 4.93 -6.28 11.60
CA TYR A 169 3.85 -6.22 12.57
C TYR A 169 4.12 -7.22 13.69
N ILE A 170 4.11 -6.75 14.93
CA ILE A 170 4.46 -7.55 16.10
C ILE A 170 3.27 -7.55 17.05
N MET A 171 2.85 -8.74 17.45
CA MET A 171 1.86 -8.97 18.48
C MET A 171 2.53 -9.62 19.68
N GLU A 172 2.25 -9.12 20.88
CA GLU A 172 2.67 -9.71 22.15
C GLU A 172 1.44 -9.72 23.06
N PHE A 173 1.06 -10.91 23.54
CA PHE A 173 -0.16 -11.08 24.30
C PHE A 173 -0.10 -12.32 25.20
N ASP A 174 -0.98 -12.33 26.21
CA ASP A 174 -1.28 -13.53 26.99
C ASP A 174 -2.58 -14.15 26.47
N VAL A 175 -2.58 -15.45 26.20
CA VAL A 175 -3.77 -16.18 25.76
C VAL A 175 -4.88 -16.07 26.81
N GLY A 176 -6.10 -15.83 26.33
CA GLY A 176 -7.31 -15.65 27.15
C GLY A 176 -7.50 -14.25 27.73
N LYS A 177 -6.53 -13.34 27.59
CA LYS A 177 -6.64 -11.96 28.07
C LYS A 177 -6.94 -11.01 26.93
N GLU A 178 -7.88 -10.09 27.16
CA GLU A 178 -8.15 -8.99 26.23
C GLU A 178 -7.09 -7.89 26.36
N PHE A 179 -6.62 -7.36 25.25
CA PHE A 179 -5.63 -6.28 25.20
C PHE A 179 -5.97 -5.26 24.11
N GLU A 180 -5.44 -4.04 24.26
CA GLU A 180 -5.54 -3.02 23.20
C GLU A 180 -4.46 -3.29 22.14
N GLU A 181 -4.90 -3.59 20.92
CA GLU A 181 -4.05 -3.86 19.78
C GLU A 181 -3.96 -2.63 18.89
N ASP A 182 -2.75 -2.09 18.75
CA ASP A 182 -2.45 -1.00 17.82
C ASP A 182 -2.12 -1.56 16.43
N LEU A 183 -2.99 -1.28 15.46
CA LEU A 183 -2.86 -1.71 14.07
C LEU A 183 -2.32 -0.59 13.18
N ALA A 184 -1.60 0.38 13.79
CA ALA A 184 -0.81 1.37 13.09
C ALA A 184 0.04 0.72 11.99
N GLY A 185 -0.23 1.13 10.77
CA GLY A 185 0.45 0.67 9.59
C GLY A 185 -0.07 -0.62 8.94
N VAL A 186 -1.13 -1.22 9.46
CA VAL A 186 -2.00 -2.15 8.73
C VAL A 186 -3.20 -1.38 8.19
N ASP A 187 -4.05 -0.87 9.08
CA ASP A 187 -5.21 -0.06 8.73
C ASP A 187 -5.43 1.14 9.66
N ASP A 188 -4.42 1.48 10.48
CA ASP A 188 -4.37 2.64 11.36
C ASP A 188 -5.52 2.72 12.37
N ARG A 189 -6.02 1.55 12.80
CA ARG A 189 -7.07 1.39 13.81
C ARG A 189 -6.52 0.82 15.11
N LYS A 190 -7.35 0.90 16.15
CA LYS A 190 -7.17 0.17 17.41
C LYS A 190 -8.31 -0.82 17.59
N CYS A 191 -7.99 -1.99 18.11
CA CYS A 191 -8.97 -3.05 18.41
C CYS A 191 -8.78 -3.52 19.86
N MET A 192 -9.87 -3.97 20.48
CA MET A 192 -9.80 -4.79 21.69
C MET A 192 -9.74 -6.24 21.26
N THR A 193 -8.58 -6.86 21.47
CA THR A 193 -8.26 -8.14 20.86
C THR A 193 -8.13 -9.21 21.93
N THR A 194 -8.76 -10.36 21.70
CA THR A 194 -8.62 -11.55 22.54
C THR A 194 -8.18 -12.72 21.67
N VAL A 195 -7.16 -13.43 22.13
CA VAL A 195 -6.69 -14.67 21.49
C VAL A 195 -6.94 -15.82 22.45
N SER A 196 -7.54 -16.90 21.97
CA SER A 196 -7.91 -18.07 22.76
C SER A 196 -7.67 -19.38 22.00
N TRP A 197 -7.40 -20.46 22.72
CA TRP A 197 -7.38 -21.80 22.16
C TRP A 197 -8.82 -22.31 21.92
N ASP A 198 -9.03 -22.87 20.73
CA ASP A 198 -10.21 -23.66 20.35
C ASP A 198 -9.72 -25.01 19.84
N GLY A 199 -9.60 -25.98 20.75
CA GLY A 199 -8.97 -27.27 20.48
C GLY A 199 -7.49 -27.10 20.09
N ASP A 200 -7.16 -27.49 18.85
CA ASP A 200 -5.84 -27.39 18.26
C ASP A 200 -5.61 -26.09 17.47
N LYS A 201 -6.56 -25.15 17.52
CA LYS A 201 -6.52 -23.89 16.78
C LYS A 201 -6.40 -22.70 17.71
N LEU A 202 -5.67 -21.69 17.25
CA LEU A 202 -5.60 -20.40 17.90
C LEU A 202 -6.61 -19.46 17.22
N LEU A 203 -7.65 -19.06 17.97
CA LEU A 203 -8.69 -18.15 17.53
C LEU A 203 -8.41 -16.74 18.06
N CYS A 204 -8.45 -15.76 17.18
CA CYS A 204 -8.35 -14.35 17.51
C CYS A 204 -9.61 -13.61 17.10
N VAL A 205 -10.14 -12.79 18.02
CA VAL A 205 -11.26 -11.89 17.80
C VAL A 205 -10.79 -10.46 18.05
N GLN A 206 -10.96 -9.59 17.07
CA GLN A 206 -10.56 -8.19 17.10
C GLN A 206 -11.82 -7.31 17.15
N LYS A 207 -12.26 -6.91 18.34
CA LYS A 207 -13.45 -6.06 18.50
C LYS A 207 -13.09 -4.61 18.19
N GLY A 208 -13.83 -3.98 17.30
CA GLY A 208 -13.62 -2.59 16.93
C GLY A 208 -14.64 -2.11 15.90
N GLU A 209 -14.23 -1.20 15.02
CA GLU A 209 -15.10 -0.61 13.99
C GLU A 209 -15.59 -1.63 12.95
N LYS A 210 -14.86 -2.73 12.73
CA LYS A 210 -15.18 -3.74 11.71
C LYS A 210 -15.80 -4.98 12.33
N GLU A 211 -16.95 -5.34 11.79
CA GLU A 211 -17.65 -6.59 12.10
C GLU A 211 -16.85 -7.80 11.66
N ASP A 212 -16.96 -8.90 12.42
CA ASP A 212 -16.32 -10.20 12.14
C ASP A 212 -14.81 -10.09 11.82
N ARG A 213 -14.11 -9.19 12.51
CA ARG A 213 -12.66 -9.01 12.36
C ARG A 213 -11.92 -9.99 13.28
N GLY A 214 -11.00 -10.76 12.72
CA GLY A 214 -10.19 -11.70 13.48
C GLY A 214 -9.43 -12.67 12.60
N TRP A 215 -8.84 -13.69 13.20
CA TRP A 215 -8.13 -14.74 12.46
C TRP A 215 -8.15 -16.08 13.20
N THR A 216 -7.94 -17.18 12.47
CA THR A 216 -7.69 -18.50 13.03
C THR A 216 -6.37 -19.03 12.49
N GLN A 217 -5.51 -19.52 13.39
CA GLN A 217 -4.23 -20.13 13.05
C GLN A 217 -4.22 -21.59 13.52
N TRP A 218 -3.71 -22.50 12.70
CA TRP A 218 -3.59 -23.92 13.04
C TRP A 218 -2.43 -24.57 12.26
N ILE A 219 -2.08 -25.80 12.61
CA ILE A 219 -1.00 -26.56 11.97
C ILE A 219 -1.59 -27.83 11.35
N GLU A 220 -1.21 -28.11 10.10
CA GLU A 220 -1.45 -29.40 9.44
C GLU A 220 -0.10 -29.93 8.92
N GLY A 221 0.44 -30.98 9.55
CA GLY A 221 1.75 -31.52 9.16
C GLY A 221 2.90 -30.54 9.40
N ASP A 222 3.64 -30.20 8.34
CA ASP A 222 4.74 -29.22 8.34
C ASP A 222 4.30 -27.80 7.97
N GLU A 223 2.99 -27.59 7.77
CA GLU A 223 2.42 -26.33 7.32
C GLU A 223 1.66 -25.62 8.44
N MET A 224 1.91 -24.32 8.58
CA MET A 224 1.10 -23.42 9.40
C MET A 224 0.06 -22.75 8.49
N HIS A 225 -1.21 -22.88 8.85
CA HIS A 225 -2.32 -22.22 8.17
C HIS A 225 -2.79 -21.02 8.97
N LEU A 226 -3.16 -19.96 8.26
CA LEU A 226 -3.75 -18.75 8.81
C LEU A 226 -4.94 -18.33 7.94
N GLU A 227 -6.13 -18.26 8.53
CA GLU A 227 -7.32 -17.66 7.93
C GLU A 227 -7.61 -16.33 8.61
N ILE A 228 -7.56 -15.23 7.85
CA ILE A 228 -7.89 -13.88 8.31
C ILE A 228 -9.31 -13.55 7.82
N ARG A 229 -10.10 -12.94 8.70
CA ARG A 229 -11.51 -12.61 8.47
C ARG A 229 -11.77 -11.15 8.81
N VAL A 230 -12.57 -10.48 7.97
CA VAL A 230 -13.11 -9.15 8.25
C VAL A 230 -14.34 -8.90 7.39
N CYS A 231 -15.45 -8.48 8.00
CA CYS A 231 -16.69 -8.12 7.30
C CYS A 231 -17.16 -9.21 6.32
N GLY A 232 -17.08 -10.49 6.71
CA GLY A 232 -17.44 -11.64 5.88
C GLY A 232 -16.45 -11.99 4.77
N VAL A 233 -15.37 -11.21 4.58
CA VAL A 233 -14.28 -11.51 3.65
C VAL A 233 -13.24 -12.38 4.34
N LYS A 234 -12.72 -13.38 3.61
CA LYS A 234 -11.69 -14.31 4.10
C LYS A 234 -10.44 -14.28 3.24
N CYS A 235 -9.28 -14.36 3.88
CA CYS A 235 -7.97 -14.55 3.24
C CYS A 235 -7.26 -15.74 3.90
N LYS A 236 -6.68 -16.65 3.11
CA LYS A 236 -5.94 -17.81 3.62
C LYS A 236 -4.48 -17.71 3.23
N GLN A 237 -3.59 -17.92 4.21
CA GLN A 237 -2.16 -18.01 4.03
C GLN A 237 -1.65 -19.36 4.56
N VAL A 238 -0.61 -19.89 3.93
CA VAL A 238 0.03 -21.15 4.31
C VAL A 238 1.54 -20.93 4.33
N PHE A 239 2.18 -21.34 5.41
CA PHE A 239 3.61 -21.16 5.65
C PHE A 239 4.26 -22.52 5.91
N LYS A 240 5.45 -22.74 5.35
CA LYS A 240 6.28 -23.92 5.69
C LYS A 240 7.28 -23.54 6.77
N LYS A 241 7.47 -24.43 7.74
CA LYS A 241 8.51 -24.26 8.75
C LYS A 241 9.89 -24.35 8.09
N VAL A 242 10.69 -23.29 8.23
CA VAL A 242 12.11 -23.27 7.83
C VAL A 242 12.98 -23.49 9.08
N GLN A 243 14.12 -24.17 8.90
CA GLN A 243 15.11 -24.43 9.96
C GLN A 243 16.07 -23.26 10.13
#